data_AF-A0A0S8AD08-F1
#
_entry.id   AF-A0A0S8AD08-F1
#
_cell.length_a   1.000
_cell.length_b   1.000
_cell.length_c   1.000
_cell.angle_alpha   90.00
_cell.angle_beta   90.00
_cell.angle_gamma   90.00
#
_symmetry.space_group_name_H-M   'P 1'
#
loop_
_entity.id
_entity.type
_entity.pdbx_description
1 polymer ?
#
loop_
_entity_poly.entity_id
_entity_poly.type
_entity_poly.pdbx_seq_one_letter_code
_entity_poly.pdbx_strand_id
1 'polypeptide(L)'
;MIAEEPLAADTLVFALTGTIDPSLYETLIRVDCRGDVHPALAVSWRREDGGRRWVFELRPDAVFADGIPVTAASVAASWRLDEARRPRPWVDSVATSVAVRGERSLAVTLDRPHASVPRIFADPGLAVTRPAPDGAVWALGSGTFTVAEATRDRVLAIPVDETQRDRLPTLAYRTTGGDPRDLVDTGADLMLTHDPAVSAYATSVGGVRVMALPWDRVYALVVSAPSGDSARPEAAFPDDLTAAAAGADARTPVMPYWWQDADRCAALGSRARPAHEQPPVPRILYRRDDRTARGLAERVVALVTSGRLEGVLPAEGDPAQVAAAGLESPAYEVVLREGGVAGYVVAFARAVLDPCVAAGMLIEDVTWPAHIVPLVETRAHLLVRRLAGGIALDWDGVPYLMLPAQAP
;
A
#
# COMPACT_ATOMS: atom_id res chain seq x y z
N MET A 1 -13.34 -16.60 -29.89
CA MET A 1 -11.92 -16.25 -29.68
C MET A 1 -11.66 -15.01 -30.51
N ILE A 2 -11.70 -13.84 -29.90
CA ILE A 2 -11.09 -12.65 -30.50
C ILE A 2 -9.61 -12.84 -30.18
N ALA A 3 -8.77 -13.05 -31.20
CA ALA A 3 -7.33 -13.10 -31.00
C ALA A 3 -6.91 -11.72 -30.48
N GLU A 4 -6.33 -11.65 -29.27
CA GLU A 4 -5.64 -10.45 -28.83
C GLU A 4 -4.55 -10.16 -29.87
N GLU A 5 -4.58 -8.94 -30.42
CA GLU A 5 -3.55 -8.48 -31.34
C GLU A 5 -2.19 -8.50 -30.60
N PRO A 6 -1.12 -9.05 -31.20
CA PRO A 6 0.18 -9.09 -30.55
C PRO A 6 0.67 -7.66 -30.25
N LEU A 7 1.10 -7.43 -29.01
CA LEU A 7 1.64 -6.13 -28.59
C LEU A 7 2.89 -5.79 -29.40
N ALA A 8 3.09 -4.49 -29.64
CA ALA A 8 4.28 -4.00 -30.33
C ALA A 8 5.56 -4.34 -29.53
N ALA A 9 6.67 -4.59 -30.22
CA ALA A 9 7.91 -5.09 -29.61
C ALA A 9 8.56 -4.14 -28.58
N ASP A 10 8.20 -2.87 -28.63
CA ASP A 10 8.61 -1.79 -27.73
C ASP A 10 7.68 -1.61 -26.51
N THR A 11 6.63 -2.41 -26.38
CA THR A 11 5.71 -2.37 -25.22
C THR A 11 6.31 -3.13 -24.03
N LEU A 12 6.45 -2.49 -22.88
CA LEU A 12 6.79 -3.14 -21.61
C LEU A 12 5.54 -3.60 -20.88
N VAL A 13 5.46 -4.89 -20.57
CA VAL A 13 4.32 -5.46 -19.83
C VAL A 13 4.60 -5.51 -18.33
N PHE A 14 3.79 -4.77 -17.57
CA PHE A 14 3.79 -4.72 -16.11
C PHE A 14 2.64 -5.53 -15.54
N ALA A 15 2.85 -6.26 -14.46
CA ALA A 15 1.78 -6.81 -13.65
C ALA A 15 1.69 -6.07 -12.31
N LEU A 16 0.59 -5.33 -12.10
CA LEU A 16 0.37 -4.54 -10.87
C LEU A 16 -0.80 -5.09 -10.05
N THR A 17 -0.67 -5.01 -8.74
CA THR A 17 -1.75 -5.26 -7.78
C THR A 17 -2.19 -3.93 -7.14
N GLY A 18 -2.92 -3.11 -7.90
CA GLY A 18 -3.77 -2.04 -7.35
C GLY A 18 -3.09 -0.78 -6.80
N THR A 19 -1.84 -0.48 -7.16
CA THR A 19 -1.15 0.77 -6.74
C THR A 19 -1.20 1.85 -7.82
N ILE A 20 -1.19 3.12 -7.39
CA ILE A 20 -1.08 4.29 -8.27
C ILE A 20 0.37 4.35 -8.76
N ASP A 21 0.58 4.30 -10.08
CA ASP A 21 1.91 4.31 -10.68
C ASP A 21 2.47 5.75 -10.73
N PRO A 22 3.65 6.02 -10.16
CA PRO A 22 4.27 7.35 -10.21
C PRO A 22 4.67 7.78 -11.64
N SER A 23 4.66 6.85 -12.59
CA SER A 23 4.81 7.13 -14.02
C SER A 23 3.58 7.81 -14.63
N LEU A 24 2.40 7.67 -14.01
CA LEU A 24 1.13 8.25 -14.44
C LEU A 24 0.75 9.49 -13.63
N TYR A 25 1.01 9.46 -12.32
CA TYR A 25 0.53 10.48 -11.39
C TYR A 25 1.64 10.94 -10.44
N GLU A 26 1.64 12.23 -10.10
CA GLU A 26 2.60 12.77 -9.15
C GLU A 26 1.93 13.36 -7.92
N THR A 27 2.63 13.23 -6.80
CA THR A 27 2.35 13.85 -5.50
C THR A 27 3.14 15.16 -5.35
N LEU A 28 2.93 15.90 -4.25
CA LEU A 28 3.69 17.14 -4.01
C LEU A 28 5.18 16.88 -3.80
N ILE A 29 5.50 15.81 -3.08
CA ILE A 29 6.87 15.36 -2.81
C ILE A 29 6.97 13.86 -3.07
N ARG A 30 8.19 13.33 -3.14
CA ARG A 30 8.46 11.89 -3.19
C ARG A 30 9.32 11.48 -2.01
N VAL A 31 9.25 10.20 -1.66
CA VAL A 31 10.05 9.61 -0.59
C VAL A 31 10.67 8.33 -1.14
N ASP A 32 12.00 8.26 -1.11
CA ASP A 32 12.72 7.08 -1.58
C ASP A 32 12.70 5.95 -0.51
N CYS A 33 13.26 4.78 -0.85
CA CYS A 33 13.34 3.66 0.10
C CYS A 33 14.19 3.93 1.35
N ARG A 34 15.02 4.99 1.37
CA ARG A 34 15.77 5.42 2.57
C ARG A 34 14.94 6.34 3.46
N GLY A 35 13.79 6.79 2.98
CA GLY A 35 12.94 7.78 3.64
C GLY A 35 13.36 9.21 3.36
N ASP A 36 14.29 9.44 2.42
CA ASP A 36 14.70 10.79 2.06
C ASP A 36 13.62 11.44 1.20
N VAL A 37 13.33 12.70 1.51
CA VAL A 37 12.28 13.48 0.82
C VAL A 37 12.88 14.18 -0.40
N HIS A 38 12.26 13.96 -1.55
CA HIS A 38 12.67 14.53 -2.83
C HIS A 38 11.57 15.43 -3.42
N PRO A 39 11.94 16.47 -4.20
CA PRO A 39 10.99 17.22 -5.01
C PRO A 39 10.18 16.33 -5.98
N ALA A 40 8.93 16.72 -6.23
CA ALA A 40 8.08 16.15 -7.26
C ALA A 40 7.31 17.26 -7.97
N LEU A 41 6.00 17.41 -7.75
CA LEU A 41 5.28 18.59 -8.21
C LEU A 41 5.75 19.87 -7.50
N ALA A 42 6.13 19.78 -6.22
CA ALA A 42 6.71 20.89 -5.48
C ALA A 42 8.24 20.86 -5.57
N VAL A 43 8.84 21.98 -6.00
CA VAL A 43 10.31 22.15 -6.06
C VAL A 43 10.90 22.59 -4.73
N SER A 44 10.08 23.21 -3.89
CA SER A 44 10.48 23.66 -2.56
C SER A 44 9.28 23.74 -1.63
N TRP A 45 9.57 23.70 -0.34
CA TRP A 45 8.59 23.88 0.71
C TRP A 45 9.22 24.61 1.89
N ARG A 46 8.40 25.34 2.63
CA ARG A 46 8.81 26.00 3.87
C ARG A 46 7.82 25.76 4.99
N ARG A 47 8.38 25.72 6.19
CA ARG A 47 7.64 25.55 7.44
C ARG A 47 7.15 26.91 7.94
N GLU A 48 5.88 27.00 8.25
CA GLU A 48 5.23 28.13 8.91
C GLU A 48 4.45 27.65 10.15
N ASP A 49 4.04 28.59 10.99
CA ASP A 49 3.15 28.31 12.14
C ASP A 49 3.64 27.16 13.05
N GLY A 50 4.93 27.22 13.41
CA GLY A 50 5.56 26.20 14.27
C GLY A 50 5.56 24.78 13.71
N GLY A 51 5.35 24.59 12.39
CA GLY A 51 5.29 23.26 11.77
C GLY A 51 3.88 22.76 11.48
N ARG A 52 2.84 23.52 11.82
CA ARG A 52 1.45 23.17 11.47
C ARG A 52 1.06 23.60 10.06
N ARG A 53 1.78 24.54 9.46
CA ARG A 53 1.52 25.01 8.10
C ARG A 53 2.74 24.81 7.23
N TRP A 54 2.53 24.23 6.06
CA TRP A 54 3.57 24.01 5.06
C TRP A 54 3.18 24.71 3.77
N VAL A 55 4.06 25.58 3.28
CA VAL A 55 3.87 26.26 2.00
C VAL A 55 4.72 25.57 0.95
N PHE A 56 4.08 25.13 -0.13
CA PHE A 56 4.70 24.45 -1.26
C PHE A 56 4.73 25.37 -2.48
N GLU A 57 5.86 25.38 -3.18
CA GLU A 57 6.01 26.04 -4.47
C GLU A 57 6.09 24.96 -5.56
N LEU A 58 5.14 24.98 -6.49
CA LEU A 58 5.03 24.03 -7.60
C LEU A 58 6.04 24.35 -8.71
N ARG A 59 6.58 23.32 -9.37
CA ARG A 59 7.46 23.50 -10.52
C ARG A 59 6.71 24.18 -11.67
N PRO A 60 7.35 25.13 -12.39
CA PRO A 60 6.67 25.95 -13.41
C PRO A 60 6.22 25.15 -14.64
N ASP A 61 6.95 24.07 -14.94
CA ASP A 61 6.75 23.18 -16.07
C ASP A 61 5.77 22.03 -15.79
N ALA A 62 5.19 21.94 -14.58
CA ALA A 62 4.18 20.93 -14.29
C ALA A 62 2.92 21.14 -15.14
N VAL A 63 2.58 20.12 -15.93
CA VAL A 63 1.40 20.05 -16.79
C VAL A 63 0.71 18.70 -16.61
N PHE A 64 -0.61 18.68 -16.79
CA PHE A 64 -1.34 17.43 -16.94
C PHE A 64 -1.10 16.83 -18.33
N ALA A 65 -1.51 15.58 -18.53
CA ALA A 65 -1.36 14.86 -19.79
C ALA A 65 -1.97 15.53 -21.04
N ASP A 66 -2.89 16.49 -20.90
CA ASP A 66 -3.44 17.28 -22.02
C ASP A 66 -2.73 18.63 -22.23
N GLY A 67 -1.62 18.87 -21.52
CA GLY A 67 -0.84 20.10 -21.57
C GLY A 67 -1.34 21.23 -20.65
N ILE A 68 -2.46 21.08 -19.94
CA ILE A 68 -2.95 22.13 -19.03
C ILE A 68 -2.04 22.23 -17.79
N PRO A 69 -1.61 23.44 -17.38
CA PRO A 69 -0.74 23.60 -16.22
C PRO A 69 -1.32 23.06 -14.91
N VAL A 70 -0.46 22.44 -14.10
CA VAL A 70 -0.76 22.11 -12.70
C VAL A 70 -0.60 23.38 -11.86
N THR A 71 -1.69 23.85 -11.28
CA THR A 71 -1.73 25.03 -10.41
C THR A 71 -2.06 24.64 -8.97
N ALA A 72 -1.81 25.54 -8.02
CA ALA A 72 -2.25 25.39 -6.63
C ALA A 72 -3.77 25.17 -6.52
N ALA A 73 -4.57 25.79 -7.41
CA ALA A 73 -6.00 25.55 -7.49
C ALA A 73 -6.33 24.13 -7.98
N SER A 74 -5.56 23.60 -8.93
CA SER A 74 -5.68 22.21 -9.40
C SER A 74 -5.43 21.22 -8.26
N VAL A 75 -4.39 21.44 -7.44
CA VAL A 75 -4.10 20.62 -6.25
C VAL A 75 -5.26 20.66 -5.27
N ALA A 76 -5.71 21.86 -4.89
CA ALA A 76 -6.81 22.03 -3.93
C ALA A 76 -8.13 21.41 -4.45
N ALA A 77 -8.39 21.46 -5.76
CA ALA A 77 -9.56 20.82 -6.36
C ALA A 77 -9.43 19.29 -6.35
N SER A 78 -8.27 18.75 -6.70
CA SER A 78 -8.00 17.31 -6.73
C SER A 78 -8.13 16.66 -5.36
N TRP A 79 -7.67 17.33 -4.31
CA TRP A 79 -7.71 16.82 -2.94
C TRP A 79 -9.11 16.87 -2.31
N ARG A 80 -10.04 17.66 -2.84
CA ARG A 80 -11.41 17.71 -2.31
C ARG A 80 -12.27 16.54 -2.76
N LEU A 81 -12.09 16.09 -4.00
CA LEU A 81 -13.01 15.18 -4.66
C LEU A 81 -12.29 14.01 -5.32
N ASP A 82 -12.84 12.80 -5.20
CA ASP A 82 -12.43 11.65 -6.01
C ASP A 82 -12.86 11.81 -7.48
N GLU A 83 -12.50 10.85 -8.32
CA GLU A 83 -12.87 10.85 -9.75
C GLU A 83 -14.38 10.85 -9.97
N ALA A 84 -15.15 10.27 -9.03
CA ALA A 84 -16.61 10.25 -9.02
C ALA A 84 -17.23 11.49 -8.35
N ARG A 85 -16.44 12.53 -8.08
CA ARG A 85 -16.85 13.80 -7.45
C ARG A 85 -17.43 13.63 -6.05
N ARG A 86 -16.98 12.63 -5.29
CA ARG A 86 -17.30 12.42 -3.88
C ARG A 86 -16.19 13.00 -2.99
N PRO A 87 -16.49 13.46 -1.76
CA PRO A 87 -15.45 13.85 -0.82
C PRO A 87 -14.37 12.77 -0.68
N ARG A 88 -13.13 13.16 -0.39
CA ARG A 88 -12.04 12.22 -0.05
C ARG A 88 -11.77 12.24 1.46
N PRO A 89 -12.47 11.43 2.28
CA PRO A 89 -12.24 11.37 3.73
C PRO A 89 -10.78 11.13 4.11
N TRP A 90 -10.04 10.38 3.29
CA TRP A 90 -8.60 10.17 3.47
C TRP A 90 -7.80 11.48 3.52
N VAL A 91 -8.11 12.44 2.66
CA VAL A 91 -7.42 13.74 2.63
C VAL A 91 -7.68 14.53 3.91
N ASP A 92 -8.91 14.46 4.43
CA ASP A 92 -9.28 15.14 5.68
C ASP A 92 -8.55 14.55 6.90
N SER A 93 -8.10 13.29 6.81
CA SER A 93 -7.25 12.67 7.84
C SER A 93 -5.81 13.18 7.83
N VAL A 94 -5.37 13.80 6.72
CA VAL A 94 -4.01 14.33 6.52
C VAL A 94 -3.97 15.83 6.74
N ALA A 95 -4.88 16.59 6.11
CA ALA A 95 -4.86 18.05 6.08
C ALA A 95 -6.16 18.66 6.60
N THR A 96 -6.03 19.64 7.49
CA THR A 96 -7.19 20.40 8.01
C THR A 96 -7.63 21.50 7.04
N SER A 97 -6.71 22.03 6.23
CA SER A 97 -7.06 22.96 5.16
C SER A 97 -5.99 23.05 4.08
N VAL A 98 -6.41 23.39 2.86
CA VAL A 98 -5.54 23.73 1.73
C VAL A 98 -5.93 25.12 1.24
N ALA A 99 -4.99 26.07 1.30
CA ALA A 99 -5.17 27.45 0.90
C ALA A 99 -4.31 27.80 -0.31
N VAL A 100 -4.93 28.27 -1.39
CA VAL A 100 -4.23 28.80 -2.57
C VAL A 100 -3.62 30.15 -2.22
N ARG A 101 -2.30 30.30 -2.36
CA ARG A 101 -1.55 31.54 -2.07
C ARG A 101 -1.12 32.28 -3.33
N GLY A 102 -1.13 31.59 -4.46
CA GLY A 102 -0.86 32.11 -5.79
C GLY A 102 -1.09 31.02 -6.82
N GLU A 103 -0.73 31.24 -8.07
CA GLU A 103 -0.93 30.25 -9.13
C GLU A 103 -0.14 28.95 -8.88
N ARG A 104 1.08 29.06 -8.36
CA ARG A 104 1.98 27.92 -8.08
C ARG A 104 2.34 27.78 -6.60
N SER A 105 1.69 28.54 -5.72
CA SER A 105 1.95 28.52 -4.29
C SER A 105 0.70 28.10 -3.53
N LEU A 106 0.82 27.07 -2.70
CA LEU A 106 -0.26 26.60 -1.82
C LEU A 106 0.25 26.38 -0.40
N ALA A 107 -0.62 26.64 0.57
CA ALA A 107 -0.37 26.37 1.97
C ALA A 107 -1.28 25.25 2.46
N VAL A 108 -0.70 24.18 3.01
CA VAL A 108 -1.42 23.09 3.64
C VAL A 108 -1.29 23.22 5.15
N THR A 109 -2.41 23.17 5.87
CA THR A 109 -2.44 23.17 7.34
C THR A 109 -2.76 21.77 7.84
N LEU A 110 -2.07 21.34 8.89
CA LEU A 110 -2.15 20.02 9.50
C LEU A 110 -2.76 20.13 10.89
N ASP A 111 -3.22 19.01 11.44
CA ASP A 111 -3.76 18.93 12.80
C ASP A 111 -2.67 19.14 13.87
N ARG A 112 -1.44 18.73 13.57
CA ARG A 112 -0.29 18.70 14.48
C ARG A 112 0.95 19.34 13.85
N PRO A 113 1.91 19.83 14.66
CA PRO A 113 3.13 20.42 14.15
C PRO A 113 4.12 19.32 13.73
N HIS A 114 4.79 19.52 12.59
CA HIS A 114 5.89 18.67 12.13
C HIS A 114 7.21 19.44 12.10
N ALA A 115 8.30 18.81 12.56
CA ALA A 115 9.62 19.41 12.57
C ALA A 115 10.22 19.52 11.16
N SER A 116 9.97 18.53 10.29
CA SER A 116 10.34 18.48 8.89
C SER A 116 9.09 18.39 8.02
N VAL A 117 9.23 18.53 6.70
CA VAL A 117 8.10 18.34 5.79
C VAL A 117 7.48 16.95 6.03
N PRO A 118 6.15 16.87 6.22
CA PRO A 118 5.49 15.59 6.43
C PRO A 118 5.65 14.69 5.20
N ARG A 119 6.14 13.48 5.43
CA ARG A 119 6.31 12.47 4.37
C ARG A 119 4.98 12.04 3.76
N ILE A 120 3.87 12.18 4.49
CA ILE A 120 2.51 11.85 4.01
C ILE A 120 2.15 12.57 2.71
N PHE A 121 2.79 13.70 2.37
CA PHE A 121 2.60 14.36 1.08
C PHE A 121 3.16 13.59 -0.13
N ALA A 122 3.81 12.44 0.09
CA ALA A 122 4.18 11.45 -0.93
C ALA A 122 3.19 10.27 -1.01
N ASP A 123 2.08 10.32 -0.27
CA ASP A 123 1.08 9.25 -0.29
C ASP A 123 0.39 9.24 -1.66
N PRO A 124 0.31 8.08 -2.34
CA PRO A 124 -0.32 8.03 -3.66
C PRO A 124 -1.79 8.44 -3.65
N GLY A 125 -2.51 8.30 -2.52
CA GLY A 125 -3.87 8.82 -2.36
C GLY A 125 -3.98 10.36 -2.43
N LEU A 126 -2.86 11.06 -2.30
CA LEU A 126 -2.71 12.52 -2.49
C LEU A 126 -2.18 12.91 -3.87
N ALA A 127 -2.06 11.96 -4.80
CA ALA A 127 -1.66 12.27 -6.17
C ALA A 127 -2.61 13.30 -6.80
N VAL A 128 -2.03 14.26 -7.52
CA VAL A 128 -2.78 15.38 -8.11
C VAL A 128 -3.32 14.95 -9.46
N THR A 129 -4.64 14.76 -9.49
CA THR A 129 -5.39 14.34 -10.68
C THR A 129 -6.40 15.39 -11.12
N ARG A 130 -6.75 15.36 -12.40
CA ARG A 130 -7.86 16.13 -12.95
C ARG A 130 -8.74 15.22 -13.80
N PRO A 131 -10.09 15.31 -13.72
CA PRO A 131 -10.98 14.50 -14.56
C PRO A 131 -10.66 14.61 -16.05
N ALA A 132 -10.77 13.49 -16.75
CA ALA A 132 -10.60 13.46 -18.20
C ALA A 132 -11.77 14.19 -18.90
N PRO A 133 -11.51 15.07 -19.90
CA PRO A 133 -12.55 15.86 -20.56
C PRO A 133 -13.62 15.03 -21.27
N ASP A 134 -13.26 13.83 -21.73
CA ASP A 134 -14.11 12.87 -22.43
C ASP A 134 -14.93 11.97 -21.48
N GLY A 135 -14.77 12.14 -20.17
CA GLY A 135 -15.41 11.31 -19.16
C GLY A 135 -14.80 9.92 -19.02
N ALA A 136 -13.56 9.71 -19.48
CA ALA A 136 -12.83 8.47 -19.22
C ALA A 136 -12.73 8.19 -17.72
N VAL A 137 -12.73 6.90 -17.37
CA VAL A 137 -12.66 6.43 -15.98
C VAL A 137 -11.36 6.89 -15.32
N TRP A 138 -10.26 6.86 -16.06
CA TRP A 138 -8.95 7.26 -15.56
C TRP A 138 -8.80 8.78 -15.61
N ALA A 139 -8.55 9.41 -14.45
CA ALA A 139 -8.21 10.82 -14.42
C ALA A 139 -6.86 11.10 -15.10
N LEU A 140 -6.68 12.34 -15.57
CA LEU A 140 -5.43 12.85 -16.09
C LEU A 140 -4.48 13.16 -14.94
N GLY A 141 -3.29 12.58 -15.00
CA GLY A 141 -2.17 12.88 -14.11
C GLY A 141 -1.17 13.85 -14.75
N SER A 142 -0.08 14.07 -14.02
CA SER A 142 1.08 14.88 -14.43
C SER A 142 2.34 14.06 -14.67
N GLY A 143 2.23 12.72 -14.59
CA GLY A 143 3.32 11.81 -14.86
C GLY A 143 3.77 11.81 -16.31
N THR A 144 4.86 11.10 -16.58
CA THR A 144 5.49 11.02 -17.91
C THR A 144 4.69 10.20 -18.90
N PHE A 145 3.76 9.38 -18.41
CA PHE A 145 2.84 8.56 -19.19
C PHE A 145 1.38 8.95 -18.91
N THR A 146 0.53 8.71 -19.89
CA THR A 146 -0.93 8.83 -19.76
C THR A 146 -1.60 7.57 -20.27
N VAL A 147 -2.75 7.24 -19.70
CA VAL A 147 -3.57 6.10 -20.16
C VAL A 147 -4.11 6.41 -21.55
N ALA A 148 -3.83 5.52 -22.50
CA ALA A 148 -4.34 5.56 -23.86
C ALA A 148 -5.56 4.65 -24.03
N GLU A 149 -5.54 3.50 -23.37
CA GLU A 149 -6.59 2.48 -23.44
C GLU A 149 -6.69 1.76 -22.09
N ALA A 150 -7.91 1.46 -21.66
CA ALA A 150 -8.15 0.62 -20.50
C ALA A 150 -9.29 -0.36 -20.77
N THR A 151 -9.00 -1.65 -20.63
CA THR A 151 -9.97 -2.75 -20.60
C THR A 151 -10.05 -3.29 -19.16
N ARG A 152 -10.81 -4.38 -18.96
CA ARG A 152 -10.92 -5.04 -17.66
C ARG A 152 -9.58 -5.64 -17.19
N ASP A 153 -8.79 -6.15 -18.12
CA ASP A 153 -7.60 -6.96 -17.89
C ASP A 153 -6.29 -6.25 -18.29
N ARG A 154 -6.39 -5.13 -19.02
CA ARG A 154 -5.24 -4.42 -19.57
C ARG A 154 -5.41 -2.90 -19.47
N VAL A 155 -4.33 -2.19 -19.14
CA VAL A 155 -4.23 -0.74 -19.25
C VAL A 155 -2.98 -0.42 -20.07
N LEU A 156 -3.14 0.29 -21.18
CA LEU A 156 -2.04 0.78 -22.00
C LEU A 156 -1.78 2.25 -21.66
N ALA A 157 -0.53 2.56 -21.32
CA ALA A 157 -0.07 3.90 -21.07
C ALA A 157 1.06 4.28 -22.03
N ILE A 158 0.98 5.49 -22.56
CA ILE A 158 1.89 6.02 -23.59
C ILE A 158 2.58 7.28 -23.06
N PRO A 159 3.79 7.61 -23.54
CA PRO A 159 4.43 8.87 -23.20
C PRO A 159 3.52 10.07 -23.48
N VAL A 160 3.46 11.02 -22.56
CA VAL A 160 2.70 12.27 -22.72
C VAL A 160 3.34 13.13 -23.82
N ASP A 161 4.66 13.34 -23.73
CA ASP A 161 5.43 14.06 -24.75
C ASP A 161 5.58 13.19 -26.00
N GLU A 162 4.92 13.60 -27.09
CA GLU A 162 4.97 12.89 -28.36
C GLU A 162 6.38 12.75 -28.91
N THR A 163 7.26 13.71 -28.62
CA THR A 163 8.67 13.67 -29.07
C THR A 163 9.48 12.58 -28.38
N GLN A 164 9.00 12.06 -27.24
CA GLN A 164 9.64 10.97 -26.51
C GLN A 164 9.12 9.59 -26.91
N ARG A 165 8.09 9.48 -27.76
CA ARG A 165 7.49 8.19 -28.14
C ARG A 165 8.46 7.25 -28.87
N ASP A 166 9.44 7.81 -29.58
CA ASP A 166 10.48 7.00 -30.24
C ASP A 166 11.57 6.52 -29.26
N ARG A 167 11.59 7.05 -28.03
CA ARG A 167 12.63 6.80 -27.02
C ARG A 167 12.12 6.02 -25.82
N LEU A 168 10.84 6.18 -25.48
CA LEU A 168 10.22 5.59 -24.31
C LEU A 168 9.23 4.50 -24.74
N PRO A 169 9.23 3.34 -24.05
CA PRO A 169 8.34 2.24 -24.38
C PRO A 169 6.89 2.60 -24.10
N THR A 170 5.94 1.93 -24.76
CA THR A 170 4.56 1.88 -24.27
C THR A 170 4.51 0.99 -23.04
N LEU A 171 3.75 1.34 -22.00
CA LEU A 171 3.57 0.52 -20.81
C LEU A 171 2.22 -0.21 -20.88
N ALA A 172 2.22 -1.51 -20.66
CA ALA A 172 1.02 -2.33 -20.65
C ALA A 172 0.86 -2.99 -19.28
N TYR A 173 -0.03 -2.47 -18.44
CA TYR A 173 -0.37 -3.08 -17.17
C TYR A 173 -1.39 -4.19 -17.41
N ARG A 174 -1.07 -5.42 -16.99
CA ARG A 174 -1.95 -6.58 -17.09
C ARG A 174 -2.27 -7.12 -15.70
N THR A 175 -3.51 -7.58 -15.54
CA THR A 175 -3.93 -8.36 -14.38
C THR A 175 -4.40 -9.72 -14.85
N THR A 176 -4.24 -10.75 -14.01
CA THR A 176 -4.84 -12.07 -14.28
C THR A 176 -5.87 -12.39 -13.20
N GLY A 177 -7.03 -12.88 -13.62
CA GLY A 177 -8.01 -13.49 -12.73
C GLY A 177 -7.71 -14.97 -12.43
N GLY A 178 -6.64 -15.51 -13.00
CA GLY A 178 -6.21 -16.90 -12.91
C GLY A 178 -4.88 -17.07 -12.19
N ASP A 179 -4.05 -18.01 -12.66
CA ASP A 179 -2.75 -18.27 -12.07
C ASP A 179 -1.76 -17.15 -12.41
N PRO A 180 -1.12 -16.48 -11.44
CA PRO A 180 -0.12 -15.45 -11.71
C PRO A 180 1.08 -15.96 -12.54
N ARG A 181 1.35 -17.27 -12.57
CA ARG A 181 2.40 -17.86 -13.42
C ARG A 181 2.12 -17.70 -14.91
N ASP A 182 0.86 -17.57 -15.31
CA ASP A 182 0.47 -17.34 -16.71
C ASP A 182 1.03 -15.99 -17.22
N LEU A 183 1.21 -15.00 -16.35
CA LEU A 183 1.82 -13.72 -16.72
C LEU A 183 3.32 -13.89 -17.01
N VAL A 184 4.00 -14.78 -16.29
CA VAL A 184 5.39 -15.14 -16.58
C VAL A 184 5.47 -15.80 -17.95
N ASP A 185 4.59 -16.77 -18.22
CA ASP A 185 4.57 -17.54 -19.48
C ASP A 185 4.19 -16.70 -20.70
N THR A 186 3.24 -15.78 -20.53
CA THR A 186 2.82 -14.85 -21.59
C THR A 186 3.77 -13.67 -21.78
N GLY A 187 4.93 -13.69 -21.13
CA GLY A 187 6.03 -12.80 -21.43
C GLY A 187 6.00 -11.45 -20.71
N ALA A 188 5.45 -11.37 -19.49
CA ALA A 188 5.58 -10.17 -18.67
C ALA A 188 7.06 -9.76 -18.56
N ASP A 189 7.33 -8.48 -18.85
CA ASP A 189 8.67 -7.91 -18.76
C ASP A 189 9.03 -7.63 -17.29
N LEU A 190 8.04 -7.14 -16.54
CA LEU A 190 8.13 -6.78 -15.14
C LEU A 190 6.93 -7.29 -14.35
N MET A 191 7.20 -7.93 -13.21
CA MET A 191 6.14 -8.43 -12.34
C MET A 191 6.57 -8.32 -10.88
N LEU A 192 5.73 -7.68 -10.07
CA LEU A 192 5.84 -7.67 -8.63
C LEU A 192 5.02 -8.85 -8.07
N THR A 193 5.61 -9.64 -7.17
CA THR A 193 4.87 -10.75 -6.53
C THR A 193 5.35 -11.01 -5.11
N HIS A 194 4.40 -11.21 -4.20
CA HIS A 194 4.64 -11.82 -2.89
C HIS A 194 4.44 -13.34 -2.92
N ASP A 195 3.94 -13.91 -4.03
CA ASP A 195 3.76 -15.34 -4.17
C ASP A 195 5.11 -16.01 -4.51
N PRO A 196 5.65 -16.79 -3.57
CA PRO A 196 6.93 -17.49 -3.74
C PRO A 196 6.89 -18.59 -4.79
N ALA A 197 5.73 -19.20 -5.03
CA ALA A 197 5.58 -20.20 -6.08
C ALA A 197 5.78 -19.57 -7.46
N VAL A 198 5.36 -18.31 -7.63
CA VAL A 198 5.61 -17.54 -8.85
C VAL A 198 7.10 -17.22 -8.99
N SER A 199 7.76 -16.79 -7.90
CA SER A 199 9.20 -16.48 -7.93
C SER A 199 10.07 -17.71 -8.20
N ALA A 200 9.72 -18.85 -7.59
CA ALA A 200 10.38 -20.14 -7.85
C ALA A 200 10.15 -20.62 -9.28
N TYR A 201 8.92 -20.47 -9.80
CA TYR A 201 8.59 -20.79 -11.17
C TYR A 201 9.34 -19.92 -12.18
N ALA A 202 9.38 -18.59 -11.97
CA ALA A 202 10.13 -17.69 -12.83
C ALA A 202 11.63 -18.03 -12.88
N THR A 203 12.19 -18.48 -11.75
CA THR A 203 13.57 -18.98 -11.67
C THR A 203 13.76 -20.27 -12.49
N SER A 204 12.79 -21.19 -12.49
CA SER A 204 12.89 -22.46 -13.21
C SER A 204 12.70 -22.34 -14.72
N VAL A 205 11.88 -21.38 -15.18
CA VAL A 205 11.68 -21.09 -16.62
C VAL A 205 12.94 -20.50 -17.27
N GLY A 206 13.77 -19.78 -16.51
CA GLY A 206 14.97 -19.12 -17.01
C GLY A 206 14.68 -17.86 -17.85
N GLY A 207 15.70 -17.03 -18.06
CA GLY A 207 15.54 -15.76 -18.79
C GLY A 207 14.76 -14.68 -18.02
N VAL A 208 14.46 -14.91 -16.74
CA VAL A 208 13.87 -13.95 -15.81
C VAL A 208 14.79 -13.81 -14.61
N ARG A 209 15.19 -12.58 -14.30
CA ARG A 209 15.95 -12.26 -13.09
C ARG A 209 14.98 -11.98 -11.96
N VAL A 210 15.11 -12.71 -10.87
CA VAL A 210 14.32 -12.53 -9.65
C VAL A 210 15.13 -11.71 -8.65
N MET A 211 14.60 -10.57 -8.24
CA MET A 211 15.21 -9.69 -7.25
C MET A 211 14.35 -9.61 -6.02
N ALA A 212 14.92 -9.89 -4.86
CA ALA A 212 14.24 -9.63 -3.60
C ALA A 212 14.21 -8.12 -3.31
N LEU A 213 13.03 -7.60 -2.95
CA LEU A 213 12.85 -6.21 -2.56
C LEU A 213 13.09 -6.01 -1.05
N PRO A 214 13.11 -4.77 -0.55
CA PRO A 214 13.09 -4.52 0.89
C PRO A 214 11.88 -5.20 1.58
N TRP A 215 12.01 -5.48 2.87
CA TRP A 215 10.92 -6.00 3.69
C TRP A 215 9.80 -4.98 3.77
N ASP A 216 8.64 -5.30 3.20
CA ASP A 216 7.54 -4.36 2.97
C ASP A 216 6.26 -4.73 3.72
N ARG A 217 6.16 -5.96 4.24
CA ARG A 217 4.97 -6.42 5.00
C ARG A 217 5.32 -7.05 6.34
N VAL A 218 4.46 -6.80 7.33
CA VAL A 218 4.41 -7.49 8.62
C VAL A 218 3.07 -8.20 8.72
N TYR A 219 3.08 -9.53 8.76
CA TYR A 219 1.90 -10.28 9.17
C TYR A 219 1.82 -10.27 10.69
N ALA A 220 0.65 -9.95 11.21
CA ALA A 220 0.39 -9.91 12.64
C ALA A 220 -0.93 -10.59 12.98
N LEU A 221 -0.97 -11.16 14.18
CA LEU A 221 -2.18 -11.65 14.81
C LEU A 221 -2.82 -10.49 15.59
N VAL A 222 -4.05 -10.13 15.23
CA VAL A 222 -4.84 -9.11 15.92
C VAL A 222 -5.89 -9.83 16.77
N VAL A 223 -5.83 -9.66 18.08
CA VAL A 223 -6.72 -10.33 19.06
C VAL A 223 -7.36 -9.31 19.99
N SER A 224 -8.54 -9.62 20.48
CA SER A 224 -9.22 -8.76 21.47
C SER A 224 -8.38 -8.65 22.74
N ALA A 225 -8.15 -7.41 23.17
CA ALA A 225 -7.51 -7.09 24.45
C ALA A 225 -8.57 -7.08 25.56
N PRO A 226 -8.36 -7.78 26.70
CA PRO A 226 -9.26 -7.66 27.83
C PRO A 226 -9.24 -6.23 28.39
N SER A 227 -10.40 -5.76 28.85
CA SER A 227 -10.57 -4.42 29.40
C SER A 227 -9.63 -4.17 30.58
N GLY A 228 -8.68 -3.24 30.43
CA GLY A 228 -7.82 -2.79 31.52
C GLY A 228 -6.49 -3.52 31.68
N ASP A 229 -6.19 -4.50 30.83
CA ASP A 229 -4.85 -5.11 30.80
C ASP A 229 -3.98 -4.49 29.70
N SER A 230 -2.82 -3.97 30.10
CA SER A 230 -1.82 -3.40 29.18
C SER A 230 -0.66 -4.36 28.94
N ALA A 231 -0.66 -5.51 29.62
CA ALA A 231 0.32 -6.56 29.40
C ALA A 231 0.16 -7.08 27.97
N ARG A 232 1.06 -6.67 27.09
CA ARG A 232 1.20 -7.29 25.77
C ARG A 232 1.44 -8.77 26.01
N PRO A 233 0.85 -9.69 25.23
CA PRO A 233 1.27 -11.07 25.26
C PRO A 233 2.78 -11.11 25.00
N GLU A 234 3.58 -11.44 26.01
CA GLU A 234 5.00 -11.81 25.85
C GLU A 234 5.07 -13.20 25.23
N ALA A 235 4.44 -13.36 24.07
CA ALA A 235 4.54 -14.57 23.31
C ALA A 235 5.83 -14.51 22.51
N ALA A 236 6.85 -15.21 23.02
CA ALA A 236 7.95 -15.64 22.18
C ALA A 236 7.39 -16.66 21.19
N PHE A 237 7.04 -16.20 19.99
CA PHE A 237 6.64 -17.12 18.94
C PHE A 237 7.81 -18.04 18.62
N PRO A 238 7.58 -19.36 18.53
CA PRO A 238 8.65 -20.26 18.15
C PRO A 238 9.17 -19.90 16.75
N ASP A 239 10.46 -20.18 16.49
CA ASP A 239 11.11 -19.97 15.17
C ASP A 239 10.34 -20.63 14.02
N ASP A 240 9.48 -21.61 14.32
CA ASP A 240 8.65 -22.35 13.38
C ASP A 240 7.54 -21.52 12.68
N LEU A 241 7.25 -20.29 13.13
CA LEU A 241 6.33 -19.40 12.40
C LEU A 241 6.88 -18.95 11.05
N THR A 242 8.20 -18.77 10.93
CA THR A 242 8.82 -18.42 9.65
C THR A 242 8.66 -19.55 8.64
N ALA A 243 8.75 -20.81 9.10
CA ALA A 243 8.48 -21.99 8.27
C ALA A 243 6.98 -22.14 7.93
N ALA A 244 6.09 -21.66 8.82
CA ALA A 244 4.64 -21.70 8.62
C ALA A 244 4.11 -20.60 7.69
N ALA A 245 4.87 -19.54 7.45
CA ALA A 245 4.69 -18.66 6.29
C ALA A 245 5.10 -19.41 5.00
N ALA A 246 4.59 -20.63 4.83
CA ALA A 246 5.11 -21.65 3.95
C ALA A 246 5.19 -21.13 2.52
N GLY A 247 6.43 -21.00 2.05
CA GLY A 247 6.77 -20.47 0.75
C GLY A 247 7.22 -19.01 0.80
N ALA A 248 6.59 -18.13 1.56
CA ALA A 248 6.92 -16.70 1.52
C ALA A 248 8.37 -16.49 1.94
N ASP A 249 9.04 -15.52 1.30
CA ASP A 249 10.34 -15.07 1.80
C ASP A 249 10.09 -14.27 3.07
N ALA A 250 10.29 -14.96 4.20
CA ALA A 250 9.86 -14.57 5.52
C ALA A 250 11.02 -14.55 6.51
N ARG A 251 10.95 -13.62 7.47
CA ARG A 251 11.89 -13.55 8.59
C ARG A 251 11.17 -13.26 9.90
N THR A 252 11.88 -13.48 11.00
CA THR A 252 11.44 -13.04 12.32
C THR A 252 11.20 -11.52 12.31
N PRO A 253 10.07 -11.05 12.83
CA PRO A 253 9.76 -9.62 12.87
C PRO A 253 10.80 -8.80 13.64
N VAL A 254 11.16 -7.63 13.09
CA VAL A 254 12.19 -6.76 13.68
C VAL A 254 11.56 -5.46 14.15
N MET A 255 11.71 -5.17 15.44
CA MET A 255 11.24 -3.94 16.09
C MET A 255 12.04 -2.70 15.65
N PRO A 256 11.45 -1.49 15.67
CA PRO A 256 10.08 -1.16 16.09
C PRO A 256 9.04 -1.21 14.95
N TYR A 257 7.74 -1.21 15.31
CA TYR A 257 6.60 -1.09 14.38
C TYR A 257 5.85 0.23 14.58
N TRP A 258 5.24 0.74 13.51
CA TRP A 258 4.57 2.05 13.52
C TRP A 258 3.35 2.11 14.45
N TRP A 259 2.64 1.00 14.67
CA TRP A 259 1.48 0.96 15.57
C TRP A 259 1.84 1.04 17.06
N GLN A 260 3.13 0.97 17.42
CA GLN A 260 3.54 1.03 18.83
C GLN A 260 3.45 2.44 19.42
N ASP A 261 3.51 3.45 18.55
CA ASP A 261 3.33 4.84 18.91
C ASP A 261 1.91 5.33 18.60
N ALA A 262 1.00 4.44 18.19
CA ALA A 262 -0.39 4.81 17.86
C ALA A 262 -1.05 5.56 19.02
N ASP A 263 -0.91 5.10 20.26
CA ASP A 263 -1.51 5.75 21.45
C ASP A 263 -1.01 7.19 21.69
N ARG A 264 0.12 7.58 21.09
CA ARG A 264 0.66 8.95 21.15
C ARG A 264 -0.01 9.89 20.15
N CYS A 265 -0.84 9.36 19.25
CA CYS A 265 -1.61 10.13 18.29
C CYS A 265 -2.86 10.70 18.97
N ALA A 266 -2.91 12.04 19.09
CA ALA A 266 -3.93 12.77 19.84
C ALA A 266 -5.39 12.44 19.41
N ALA A 267 -5.61 11.96 18.18
CA ALA A 267 -6.91 11.57 17.65
C ALA A 267 -7.47 10.26 18.23
N LEU A 268 -6.64 9.40 18.82
CA LEU A 268 -7.05 8.05 19.26
C LEU A 268 -7.58 8.02 20.70
N GLY A 269 -7.32 9.08 21.48
CA GLY A 269 -7.55 9.10 22.93
C GLY A 269 -9.00 9.26 23.42
N SER A 270 -10.03 9.19 22.57
CA SER A 270 -11.40 9.56 22.97
C SER A 270 -12.53 8.59 22.59
N ARG A 271 -12.27 7.45 21.97
CA ARG A 271 -13.29 6.41 21.78
C ARG A 271 -13.04 5.27 22.75
N ALA A 272 -13.55 5.41 23.98
CA ALA A 272 -13.86 4.24 24.80
C ALA A 272 -14.93 3.44 24.05
N ARG A 273 -14.53 2.34 23.42
CA ARG A 273 -15.41 1.50 22.63
C ARG A 273 -15.88 0.32 23.49
N PRO A 274 -17.17 -0.06 23.41
CA PRO A 274 -17.73 -1.08 24.28
C PRO A 274 -16.96 -2.40 24.07
N ALA A 275 -16.61 -3.05 25.18
CA ALA A 275 -16.16 -4.43 25.12
C ALA A 275 -17.30 -5.29 24.54
N HIS A 276 -16.94 -6.29 23.74
CA HIS A 276 -17.93 -7.30 23.33
C HIS A 276 -18.48 -7.98 24.59
N GLU A 277 -19.80 -7.93 24.80
CA GLU A 277 -20.47 -8.58 25.93
C GLU A 277 -20.52 -10.11 25.77
N GLN A 278 -20.31 -10.62 24.56
CA GLN A 278 -20.30 -12.05 24.25
C GLN A 278 -18.87 -12.56 24.08
N PRO A 279 -18.57 -13.78 24.54
CA PRO A 279 -17.27 -14.38 24.32
C PRO A 279 -17.01 -14.52 22.81
N PRO A 280 -15.77 -14.28 22.36
CA PRO A 280 -15.45 -14.35 20.94
C PRO A 280 -15.64 -15.78 20.41
N VAL A 281 -16.14 -15.89 19.18
CA VAL A 281 -16.20 -17.18 18.48
C VAL A 281 -14.77 -17.72 18.30
N PRO A 282 -14.48 -19.00 18.60
CA PRO A 282 -13.13 -19.57 18.57
C PRO A 282 -12.66 -19.79 17.12
N ARG A 283 -12.41 -18.70 16.42
CA ARG A 283 -11.97 -18.65 15.03
C ARG A 283 -10.84 -17.64 14.86
N ILE A 284 -9.85 -18.03 14.09
CA ILE A 284 -8.80 -17.14 13.58
C ILE A 284 -9.09 -16.89 12.11
N LEU A 285 -9.48 -15.65 11.79
CA LEU A 285 -9.88 -15.28 10.44
C LEU A 285 -8.72 -14.74 9.61
N TYR A 286 -8.74 -15.03 8.32
CA TYR A 286 -7.80 -14.48 7.34
C TYR A 286 -8.50 -14.19 6.01
N ARG A 287 -7.89 -13.36 5.18
CA ARG A 287 -8.36 -13.13 3.81
C ARG A 287 -8.14 -14.36 2.95
N ARG A 288 -9.19 -14.87 2.30
CA ARG A 288 -9.15 -16.16 1.58
C ARG A 288 -8.14 -16.18 0.42
N ASP A 289 -7.92 -15.03 -0.22
CA ASP A 289 -6.95 -14.85 -1.31
C ASP A 289 -5.49 -14.78 -0.83
N ASP A 290 -5.25 -14.65 0.49
CA ASP A 290 -3.91 -14.57 1.07
C ASP A 290 -3.45 -15.94 1.60
N ARG A 291 -2.64 -16.64 0.79
CA ARG A 291 -2.07 -17.96 1.14
C ARG A 291 -1.11 -17.88 2.33
N THR A 292 -0.39 -16.78 2.49
CA THR A 292 0.54 -16.58 3.61
C THR A 292 -0.25 -16.42 4.91
N ALA A 293 -1.29 -15.59 4.90
CA ALA A 293 -2.18 -15.42 6.05
C ALA A 293 -2.86 -16.74 6.45
N ARG A 294 -3.27 -17.55 5.46
CA ARG A 294 -3.79 -18.90 5.70
C ARG A 294 -2.81 -19.79 6.45
N GLY A 295 -1.58 -19.94 5.94
CA GLY A 295 -0.57 -20.80 6.54
C GLY A 295 -0.21 -20.37 7.96
N LEU A 296 -0.12 -19.06 8.19
CA LEU A 296 0.08 -18.49 9.52
C LEU A 296 -1.10 -18.77 10.45
N ALA A 297 -2.34 -18.57 10.00
CA ALA A 297 -3.54 -18.84 10.81
C ALA A 297 -3.62 -20.32 11.21
N GLU A 298 -3.43 -21.24 10.26
CA GLU A 298 -3.41 -22.69 10.52
C GLU A 298 -2.31 -23.08 11.52
N ARG A 299 -1.13 -22.45 11.43
CA ARG A 299 -0.05 -22.69 12.40
C ARG A 299 -0.36 -22.13 13.78
N VAL A 300 -0.90 -20.91 13.87
CA VAL A 300 -1.28 -20.32 15.15
C VAL A 300 -2.31 -21.22 15.85
N VAL A 301 -3.30 -21.74 15.12
CA VAL A 301 -4.26 -22.74 15.64
C VAL A 301 -3.55 -23.98 16.19
N ALA A 302 -2.61 -24.55 15.43
CA ALA A 302 -1.85 -25.72 15.88
C ALA A 302 -1.03 -25.44 17.15
N LEU A 303 -0.43 -24.25 17.26
CA LEU A 303 0.35 -23.85 18.44
C LEU A 303 -0.54 -23.63 19.66
N VAL A 304 -1.68 -22.96 19.50
CA VAL A 304 -2.69 -22.74 20.56
C VAL A 304 -3.24 -24.07 21.06
N THR A 305 -3.71 -24.94 20.16
CA THR A 305 -4.29 -26.25 20.53
C THR A 305 -3.28 -27.18 21.21
N SER A 306 -1.98 -27.01 20.92
CA SER A 306 -0.89 -27.75 21.56
C SER A 306 -0.41 -27.18 22.90
N GLY A 307 -0.94 -26.04 23.35
CA GLY A 307 -0.49 -25.34 24.57
C GLY A 307 0.87 -24.63 24.41
N ARG A 308 1.42 -24.54 23.20
CA ARG A 308 2.70 -23.84 22.93
C ARG A 308 2.53 -22.32 22.78
N LEU A 309 1.30 -21.83 22.80
CA LEU A 309 0.94 -20.42 22.61
C LEU A 309 -0.10 -19.96 23.65
N GLU A 310 0.10 -20.35 24.90
CA GLU A 310 -0.79 -19.98 26.01
C GLU A 310 -0.85 -18.46 26.21
N GLY A 311 -2.05 -17.94 26.51
CA GLY A 311 -2.27 -16.52 26.80
C GLY A 311 -2.27 -15.58 25.59
N VAL A 312 -2.08 -16.08 24.36
CA VAL A 312 -2.15 -15.23 23.15
C VAL A 312 -3.56 -14.95 22.70
N LEU A 313 -4.46 -15.94 22.80
CA LEU A 313 -5.88 -15.73 22.55
C LEU A 313 -6.59 -15.32 23.85
N PRO A 314 -7.75 -14.64 23.76
CA PRO A 314 -8.57 -14.36 24.93
C PRO A 314 -8.84 -15.63 25.76
N ALA A 315 -8.77 -15.54 27.08
CA ALA A 315 -8.93 -16.68 27.99
C ALA A 315 -10.33 -17.32 27.97
N GLU A 316 -11.29 -16.66 27.32
CA GLU A 316 -12.68 -17.10 27.21
C GLU A 316 -12.83 -18.07 26.03
N GLY A 317 -12.89 -19.38 26.33
CA GLY A 317 -13.15 -20.43 25.35
C GLY A 317 -12.26 -21.66 25.55
N ASP A 318 -12.61 -22.76 24.88
CA ASP A 318 -11.79 -23.98 24.83
C ASP A 318 -10.75 -23.84 23.70
N PRO A 319 -9.43 -23.77 24.00
CA PRO A 319 -8.38 -23.69 22.99
C PRO A 319 -8.45 -24.84 21.98
N ALA A 320 -8.98 -26.01 22.36
CA ALA A 320 -9.15 -27.15 21.47
C ALA A 320 -10.19 -26.93 20.36
N GLN A 321 -11.07 -25.92 20.50
CA GLN A 321 -12.15 -25.62 19.54
C GLN A 321 -11.77 -24.52 18.54
N VAL A 322 -10.59 -23.91 18.70
CA VAL A 322 -10.10 -22.84 17.83
C VAL A 322 -9.81 -23.41 16.43
N ALA A 323 -10.31 -22.74 15.40
CA ALA A 323 -10.04 -23.12 14.01
C ALA A 323 -9.76 -21.91 13.11
N ALA A 324 -8.98 -22.13 12.05
CA ALA A 324 -8.70 -21.11 11.06
C ALA A 324 -9.83 -21.08 10.01
N ALA A 325 -10.25 -19.90 9.56
CA ALA A 325 -11.25 -19.76 8.51
C ALA A 325 -10.97 -18.56 7.59
N GLY A 326 -11.03 -18.80 6.27
CA GLY A 326 -10.83 -17.78 5.25
C GLY A 326 -12.15 -17.15 4.81
N LEU A 327 -12.20 -15.82 4.71
CA LEU A 327 -13.34 -15.07 4.19
C LEU A 327 -12.96 -14.27 2.93
N GLU A 328 -13.92 -14.07 2.02
CA GLU A 328 -13.75 -13.15 0.88
C GLU A 328 -13.61 -11.70 1.38
N SER A 329 -12.82 -10.87 0.69
CA SER A 329 -12.41 -9.54 1.19
C SER A 329 -13.55 -8.65 1.71
N PRO A 330 -14.70 -8.49 1.02
CA PRO A 330 -15.78 -7.64 1.54
C PRO A 330 -16.39 -8.15 2.85
N ALA A 331 -16.50 -9.48 3.01
CA ALA A 331 -17.00 -10.08 4.24
C ALA A 331 -15.95 -10.02 5.35
N TYR A 332 -14.67 -10.22 5.00
CA TYR A 332 -13.55 -10.12 5.93
C TYR A 332 -13.45 -8.72 6.56
N GLU A 333 -13.54 -7.66 5.74
CA GLU A 333 -13.45 -6.27 6.21
C GLU A 333 -14.58 -5.90 7.19
N VAL A 334 -15.81 -6.36 6.92
CA VAL A 334 -16.95 -6.15 7.83
C VAL A 334 -16.70 -6.84 9.17
N VAL A 335 -16.30 -8.11 9.16
CA VAL A 335 -16.08 -8.87 10.39
C VAL A 335 -14.85 -8.38 11.16
N LEU A 336 -13.80 -7.90 10.47
CA LEU A 336 -12.64 -7.27 11.12
C LEU A 336 -13.07 -6.00 11.87
N ARG A 337 -13.91 -5.17 11.23
CA ARG A 337 -14.43 -3.94 11.82
C ARG A 337 -15.29 -4.19 13.05
N GLU A 338 -16.19 -5.15 12.95
CA GLU A 338 -17.15 -5.48 14.01
C GLU A 338 -16.51 -6.27 15.16
N GLY A 339 -15.49 -7.08 14.90
CA GLY A 339 -14.90 -7.96 15.90
C GLY A 339 -15.72 -9.24 16.12
N GLY A 340 -15.58 -9.86 17.30
CA GLY A 340 -16.43 -11.01 17.71
C GLY A 340 -15.84 -12.40 17.44
N VAL A 341 -14.61 -12.50 16.95
CA VAL A 341 -13.86 -13.77 16.84
C VAL A 341 -12.56 -13.71 17.64
N ALA A 342 -11.96 -14.87 17.88
CA ALA A 342 -10.78 -15.00 18.73
C ALA A 342 -9.53 -14.27 18.19
N GLY A 343 -9.41 -14.14 16.86
CA GLY A 343 -8.35 -13.32 16.27
C GLY A 343 -8.37 -13.24 14.75
N TYR A 344 -7.48 -12.42 14.21
CA TYR A 344 -7.34 -12.16 12.78
C TYR A 344 -5.87 -12.20 12.39
N VAL A 345 -5.52 -12.84 11.28
CA VAL A 345 -4.20 -12.66 10.66
C VAL A 345 -4.31 -11.56 9.61
N VAL A 346 -3.60 -10.46 9.86
CA VAL A 346 -3.64 -9.24 9.06
C VAL A 346 -2.23 -8.93 8.53
N ALA A 347 -2.13 -8.50 7.27
CA ALA A 347 -0.90 -8.00 6.68
C ALA A 347 -0.87 -6.47 6.78
N PHE A 348 0.13 -5.93 7.48
CA PHE A 348 0.40 -4.50 7.59
C PHE A 348 1.59 -4.10 6.73
N ALA A 349 1.60 -2.88 6.22
CA ALA A 349 2.81 -2.30 5.64
C ALA A 349 3.91 -2.20 6.70
N ARG A 350 5.15 -2.55 6.34
CA ARG A 350 6.30 -2.48 7.27
C ARG A 350 6.68 -1.05 7.60
N ALA A 351 6.54 -0.15 6.64
CA ALA A 351 6.77 1.28 6.80
C ALA A 351 5.53 2.05 6.32
N VAL A 352 5.27 3.19 6.97
CA VAL A 352 4.17 4.11 6.64
C VAL A 352 4.72 5.53 6.63
N LEU A 353 4.11 6.41 5.82
CA LEU A 353 4.55 7.80 5.70
C LEU A 353 4.22 8.64 6.95
N ASP A 354 3.10 8.36 7.61
CA ASP A 354 2.71 8.95 8.89
C ASP A 354 2.06 7.89 9.80
N PRO A 355 2.70 7.52 10.92
CA PRO A 355 2.17 6.53 11.84
C PRO A 355 0.79 6.86 12.42
N CYS A 356 0.46 8.14 12.59
CA CYS A 356 -0.81 8.54 13.18
C CYS A 356 -1.96 8.53 12.18
N VAL A 357 -1.69 8.89 10.94
CA VAL A 357 -2.66 8.72 9.86
C VAL A 357 -2.91 7.21 9.65
N ALA A 358 -1.85 6.39 9.62
CA ALA A 358 -1.96 4.93 9.53
C ALA A 358 -2.73 4.32 10.72
N ALA A 359 -2.45 4.77 11.95
CA ALA A 359 -3.18 4.34 13.13
C ALA A 359 -4.66 4.78 13.11
N GLY A 360 -4.96 5.95 12.54
CA GLY A 360 -6.32 6.42 12.31
C GLY A 360 -7.13 5.44 11.46
N MET A 361 -6.60 5.03 10.29
CA MET A 361 -7.25 4.03 9.43
C MET A 361 -7.43 2.70 10.13
N LEU A 362 -6.37 2.22 10.80
CA LEU A 362 -6.43 0.97 11.56
C LEU A 362 -7.57 0.97 12.58
N ILE A 363 -7.87 2.11 13.19
CA ILE A 363 -8.95 2.27 14.18
C ILE A 363 -10.33 2.43 13.56
N GLU A 364 -10.42 2.84 12.29
CA GLU A 364 -11.66 2.75 11.50
C GLU A 364 -11.95 1.28 11.11
N ASP A 365 -10.90 0.51 10.85
CA ASP A 365 -11.00 -0.90 10.46
C ASP A 365 -11.03 -1.88 11.64
N VAL A 366 -10.58 -1.47 12.82
CA VAL A 366 -10.59 -2.27 14.06
C VAL A 366 -11.25 -1.44 15.14
N THR A 367 -12.56 -1.67 15.35
CA THR A 367 -13.37 -0.84 16.25
C THR A 367 -13.43 -1.33 17.69
N TRP A 368 -12.49 -2.16 18.10
CA TRP A 368 -12.49 -2.84 19.40
C TRP A 368 -11.06 -2.81 19.98
N PRO A 369 -10.90 -2.90 21.32
CA PRO A 369 -9.58 -2.89 21.94
C PRO A 369 -8.79 -4.13 21.49
N ALA A 370 -7.66 -3.92 20.83
CA ALA A 370 -6.90 -4.98 20.16
C ALA A 370 -5.44 -5.02 20.60
N HIS A 371 -4.90 -6.22 20.80
CA HIS A 371 -3.47 -6.46 20.80
C HIS A 371 -3.01 -6.89 19.40
N ILE A 372 -1.97 -6.23 18.90
CA ILE A 372 -1.36 -6.54 17.61
C ILE A 372 -0.04 -7.23 17.88
N VAL A 373 0.01 -8.51 17.52
CA VAL A 373 1.13 -9.38 17.81
C VAL A 373 1.84 -9.75 16.50
N PRO A 374 3.06 -9.27 16.26
CA PRO A 374 3.78 -9.53 15.01
C PRO A 374 4.12 -11.02 14.89
N LEU A 375 3.87 -11.62 13.73
CA LEU A 375 4.12 -13.03 13.45
C LEU A 375 5.38 -13.20 12.60
N VAL A 376 5.38 -12.62 11.40
CA VAL A 376 6.50 -12.68 10.44
C VAL A 376 6.58 -11.39 9.63
N GLU A 377 7.79 -11.02 9.22
CA GLU A 377 7.98 -10.05 8.13
C GLU A 377 8.14 -10.78 6.82
N THR A 378 7.57 -10.25 5.74
CA THR A 378 7.71 -10.79 4.38
C THR A 378 8.12 -9.69 3.40
N ARG A 379 8.66 -10.10 2.26
CA ARG A 379 9.04 -9.19 1.18
C ARG A 379 8.52 -9.63 -0.18
N ALA A 380 8.24 -8.64 -1.02
CA ALA A 380 7.98 -8.87 -2.44
C ALA A 380 9.25 -9.26 -3.21
N HIS A 381 9.05 -9.85 -4.39
CA HIS A 381 10.06 -10.03 -5.41
C HIS A 381 9.68 -9.29 -6.68
N LEU A 382 10.68 -8.67 -7.30
CA LEU A 382 10.58 -8.11 -8.63
C LEU A 382 11.16 -9.10 -9.64
N LEU A 383 10.30 -9.58 -10.53
CA LEU A 383 10.68 -10.42 -11.66
C LEU A 383 10.97 -9.51 -12.85
N VAL A 384 12.13 -9.70 -13.48
CA VAL A 384 12.64 -8.86 -14.56
C VAL A 384 13.08 -9.72 -15.73
N ARG A 385 12.32 -9.70 -16.82
CA ARG A 385 12.68 -10.36 -18.09
C ARG A 385 13.41 -9.40 -19.03
N ARG A 386 12.89 -8.18 -19.16
CA ARG A 386 13.47 -7.10 -19.99
C ARG A 386 13.30 -5.76 -19.30
N LEU A 387 14.25 -4.86 -19.51
CA LEU A 387 14.20 -3.49 -19.02
C LEU A 387 14.55 -2.52 -20.15
N ALA A 388 13.71 -1.51 -20.33
CA ALA A 388 14.06 -0.32 -21.10
C ALA A 388 14.49 0.77 -20.11
N GLY A 389 15.74 0.69 -19.63
CA GLY A 389 16.31 1.66 -18.67
C GLY A 389 16.45 1.14 -17.23
N GLY A 390 16.51 2.08 -16.28
CA GLY A 390 16.60 1.77 -14.85
C GLY A 390 15.23 1.55 -14.23
N ILE A 391 15.18 0.84 -13.10
CA ILE A 391 14.02 0.82 -12.21
C ILE A 391 14.44 1.48 -10.92
N ALA A 392 13.55 2.32 -10.40
CA ALA A 392 13.64 2.79 -9.03
C ALA A 392 12.38 2.38 -8.26
N LEU A 393 12.51 2.47 -6.94
CA LEU A 393 11.50 2.11 -5.96
C LEU A 393 11.37 3.29 -5.02
N ASP A 394 10.13 3.66 -4.72
CA ASP A 394 9.83 4.61 -3.65
C ASP A 394 9.58 3.86 -2.34
N TRP A 395 9.21 4.60 -1.30
CA TRP A 395 8.94 4.11 0.04
C TRP A 395 7.92 2.96 0.11
N ASP A 396 6.98 2.91 -0.83
CA ASP A 396 5.89 1.92 -0.92
C ASP A 396 6.30 0.65 -1.66
N GLY A 397 7.53 0.60 -2.18
CA GLY A 397 8.06 -0.55 -2.92
C GLY A 397 7.47 -0.72 -4.32
N VAL A 398 6.72 0.26 -4.83
CA VAL A 398 6.17 0.23 -6.18
C VAL A 398 7.30 0.54 -7.18
N PRO A 399 7.63 -0.39 -8.09
CA PRO A 399 8.67 -0.16 -9.08
C PRO A 399 8.15 0.79 -10.17
N TYR A 400 8.99 1.72 -10.61
CA TYR A 400 8.70 2.58 -11.75
C TYR A 400 9.94 2.76 -12.63
N LEU A 401 9.71 3.12 -13.89
CA LEU A 401 10.80 3.30 -14.86
C LEU A 401 11.52 4.61 -14.62
N MET A 402 12.83 4.53 -14.48
CA MET A 402 13.71 5.69 -14.47
C MET A 402 13.99 6.11 -15.91
N LEU A 403 13.60 7.33 -16.26
CA LEU A 403 13.93 7.91 -17.55
C LEU A 403 15.42 8.28 -17.60
N PRO A 404 16.07 8.28 -18.79
CA PRO A 404 17.49 8.60 -18.94
C PRO A 404 17.90 9.99 -18.41
N ALA A 405 16.97 10.94 -18.34
CA ALA A 405 17.21 12.28 -17.78
C ALA A 405 17.12 12.35 -16.24
N GLN A 406 16.68 11.26 -15.59
CA GLN A 406 16.55 11.13 -14.12
C GLN A 406 17.57 10.13 -13.54
N ALA A 407 18.47 9.58 -14.36
CA ALA A 407 19.61 8.82 -13.87
C ALA A 407 20.65 9.78 -13.27
N PRO A 408 21.18 9.50 -12.07
CA PRO A 408 22.11 10.39 -11.35
C PRO A 408 23.41 10.67 -12.10
#